data_AF-A0A5M9JQJ3-F1
#
_entry.id   AF-A0A5M9JQJ3-F1
#
_cell.length_a   1.000
_cell.length_b   1.000
_cell.length_c   1.000
_cell.angle_alpha   90.00
_cell.angle_beta   90.00
_cell.angle_gamma   90.00
#
_symmetry.space_group_name_H-M   'P 1'
#
loop_
_entity.id
_entity.type
_entity.pdbx_description
1 polymer ?
#
loop_
_entity_poly.entity_id
_entity_poly.type
_entity_poly.pdbx_seq_one_letter_code
_entity_poly.pdbx_strand_id
1 'polypeptide(L)'
;MKTYKNALILRLRMPVSDDLHSRNFVTKIAKYDRVVDIPNSNTILHDLLPASILLAEHQETGIYNFTNPGAISHNEVLALFKEYVRPDFTWKNFTLEEQSKVIKAGRSNCKLDTTKLVNKLAEYGYEVPEIHEAYKGCFQRMAAAGTK
;
A
#
# COMPACT_ATOMS: atom_id res chain seq x y z
N MET A 1 22.08 0.76 -19.73
CA MET A 1 21.32 -0.02 -18.73
C MET A 1 21.08 -1.41 -19.33
N LYS A 2 21.46 -2.50 -18.66
CA LYS A 2 21.30 -3.87 -19.20
C LYS A 2 19.86 -4.34 -19.00
N THR A 3 19.23 -4.87 -20.06
CA THR A 3 17.87 -5.44 -20.00
C THR A 3 17.98 -6.95 -19.92
N TYR A 4 17.48 -7.55 -18.84
CA TYR A 4 17.47 -8.99 -18.62
C TYR A 4 16.08 -9.55 -18.95
N LYS A 5 15.99 -10.42 -19.96
CA LYS A 5 14.70 -10.98 -20.42
C LYS A 5 14.08 -12.00 -19.45
N ASN A 6 14.88 -12.57 -18.55
CA ASN A 6 14.47 -13.57 -17.57
C ASN A 6 14.14 -12.97 -16.18
N ALA A 7 14.13 -11.64 -16.05
CA ALA A 7 13.90 -10.97 -14.78
C ALA A 7 12.42 -10.57 -14.64
N LEU A 8 11.83 -10.90 -13.49
CA LEU A 8 10.57 -10.34 -13.02
C LEU A 8 10.86 -9.14 -12.10
N ILE A 9 10.36 -7.96 -12.47
CA ILE A 9 10.57 -6.71 -11.73
C ILE A 9 9.23 -6.23 -11.18
N LEU A 10 9.07 -6.35 -9.87
CA LEU A 10 7.87 -5.90 -9.14
C LEU A 10 8.13 -4.51 -8.55
N ARG A 11 7.31 -3.53 -8.91
CA ARG A 11 7.41 -2.15 -8.41
C ARG A 11 6.46 -1.95 -7.23
N LEU A 12 6.96 -2.17 -6.02
CA LEU A 12 6.21 -1.96 -4.78
C LEU A 12 6.14 -0.47 -4.42
N ARG A 13 5.09 -0.07 -3.71
CA ARG A 13 4.97 1.25 -3.09
C ARG A 13 4.36 1.14 -1.71
N MET A 14 4.93 1.86 -0.74
CA MET A 14 4.39 1.98 0.63
C MET A 14 3.84 0.66 1.18
N PRO A 15 4.70 -0.35 1.41
CA PRO A 15 4.25 -1.68 1.80
C PRO A 15 3.54 -1.66 3.17
N VAL A 16 2.45 -2.40 3.24
CA VAL A 16 1.60 -2.56 4.43
C VAL A 16 1.51 -4.03 4.76
N SER A 17 1.71 -4.36 6.03
CA SER A 17 1.58 -5.69 6.60
C SER A 17 0.51 -5.72 7.68
N ASP A 18 0.08 -6.92 8.05
CA ASP A 18 -0.90 -7.15 9.12
C ASP A 18 -0.27 -7.01 10.54
N ASP A 19 0.93 -6.42 10.64
CA ASP A 19 1.65 -6.19 11.89
C ASP A 19 2.08 -4.72 12.02
N LEU A 20 2.34 -4.24 13.24
CA LEU A 20 2.84 -2.88 13.47
C LEU A 20 4.38 -2.80 13.42
N HIS A 21 5.01 -3.47 12.45
CA HIS A 21 6.46 -3.38 12.28
C HIS A 21 6.86 -1.94 11.93
N SER A 22 8.03 -1.49 12.40
CA SER A 22 8.61 -0.17 12.10
C SER A 22 8.77 0.18 10.61
N ARG A 23 8.65 -0.81 9.72
CA ARG A 23 8.76 -0.65 8.26
C ARG A 23 7.40 -0.53 7.59
N ASN A 24 6.32 -0.94 8.26
CA ASN A 24 4.95 -0.80 7.79
C ASN A 24 4.63 0.69 7.63
N PHE A 25 4.00 1.01 6.51
CA PHE A 25 3.51 2.35 6.22
C PHE A 25 2.57 2.87 7.32
N VAL A 26 1.63 2.04 7.81
CA VAL A 26 0.66 2.42 8.86
C VAL A 26 1.37 2.85 10.14
N THR A 27 2.35 2.09 10.60
CA THR A 27 3.13 2.40 11.81
C THR A 27 3.90 3.72 11.68
N LYS A 28 4.37 4.07 10.48
CA LYS A 28 5.07 5.33 10.24
C LYS A 28 4.12 6.51 10.31
N ILE A 29 3.00 6.46 9.59
CA ILE A 29 2.05 7.57 9.56
C ILE A 29 1.35 7.78 10.91
N ALA A 30 1.14 6.71 11.68
CA ALA A 30 0.58 6.79 13.02
C ALA A 30 1.54 7.43 14.05
N LYS A 31 2.84 7.50 13.76
CA LYS A 31 3.86 8.12 14.61
C LYS A 31 4.18 9.57 14.24
N TYR A 32 3.68 10.06 13.10
CA TYR A 32 3.96 11.43 12.69
C TYR A 32 3.08 12.41 13.46
N ASP A 33 3.68 13.50 13.93
CA ASP A 33 2.92 14.59 14.57
C ASP A 33 1.89 15.22 13.63
N ARG A 34 2.21 15.23 12.32
CA ARG A 34 1.37 15.78 11.26
C ARG A 34 1.47 14.94 10.00
N VAL A 35 0.35 14.77 9.31
CA VAL A 35 0.26 14.00 8.06
C VAL A 35 -0.18 14.86 6.88
N VAL A 36 0.19 14.40 5.69
CA VAL A 36 -0.16 15.04 4.42
C VAL A 36 -1.25 14.20 3.76
N ASP A 37 -2.29 14.83 3.24
CA ASP A 37 -3.43 14.13 2.68
C ASP A 37 -3.36 14.06 1.14
N ILE A 38 -2.56 13.12 0.62
CA ILE A 38 -2.45 12.88 -0.82
C ILE A 38 -2.67 11.39 -1.15
N PRO A 39 -3.58 11.07 -2.08
CA PRO A 39 -3.81 9.70 -2.54
C PRO A 39 -2.57 9.07 -3.17
N ASN A 40 -2.27 7.83 -2.78
CA ASN A 40 -1.15 7.05 -3.29
C ASN A 40 -1.52 5.59 -3.51
N SER A 41 -0.91 4.95 -4.51
CA SER A 41 -0.97 3.49 -4.65
C SER A 41 -0.08 2.83 -3.60
N ASN A 42 -0.65 1.84 -2.91
CA ASN A 42 -0.01 1.11 -1.81
C ASN A 42 0.01 -0.39 -2.12
N THR A 43 0.94 -1.12 -1.49
CA THR A 43 1.10 -2.57 -1.63
C THR A 43 0.68 -3.23 -0.32
N ILE A 44 -0.49 -3.88 -0.29
CA ILE A 44 -0.87 -4.74 0.84
C ILE A 44 -0.17 -6.09 0.66
N LEU A 45 0.78 -6.38 1.54
CA LEU A 45 1.66 -7.55 1.42
C LEU A 45 0.88 -8.86 1.56
N HIS A 46 -0.17 -8.88 2.37
CA HIS A 46 -1.04 -10.05 2.54
C HIS A 46 -1.61 -10.51 1.19
N ASP A 47 -2.10 -9.57 0.38
CA ASP A 47 -2.75 -9.89 -0.90
C ASP A 47 -1.74 -10.04 -2.03
N LEU A 48 -0.62 -9.32 -1.99
CA LEU A 48 0.31 -9.27 -3.12
C LEU A 48 1.50 -10.24 -2.99
N LEU A 49 1.91 -10.66 -1.79
CA LEU A 49 2.98 -11.67 -1.70
C LEU A 49 2.59 -13.01 -2.33
N PRO A 50 1.36 -13.55 -2.14
CA PRO A 50 0.93 -14.76 -2.85
C PRO A 50 0.94 -14.58 -4.37
N ALA A 51 0.50 -13.41 -4.86
CA ALA A 51 0.56 -13.07 -6.27
C ALA A 51 1.99 -13.08 -6.84
N SER A 52 3.00 -12.69 -6.04
CA SER A 52 4.40 -12.72 -6.49
C SER A 52 4.92 -14.13 -6.70
N ILE A 53 4.48 -15.08 -5.86
CA ILE A 53 4.80 -16.50 -5.99
C ILE A 53 4.14 -17.05 -7.24
N LEU A 54 2.86 -16.74 -7.46
CA LEU A 54 2.10 -17.19 -8.63
C LEU A 54 2.74 -16.73 -9.95
N LEU A 55 3.16 -15.46 -10.02
CA LEU A 55 3.89 -14.93 -11.17
C LEU A 55 5.22 -15.67 -11.39
N ALA A 56 5.94 -15.98 -10.31
CA ALA A 56 7.22 -16.70 -10.39
C ALA A 56 7.04 -18.16 -10.85
N GLU A 57 6.02 -18.85 -10.35
CA GLU A 57 5.68 -20.23 -10.73
C GLU A 57 5.32 -20.35 -12.22
N HIS A 58 4.62 -19.34 -12.75
CA HIS A 58 4.29 -19.24 -14.18
C HIS A 58 5.43 -18.66 -15.04
N GLN A 59 6.60 -18.43 -14.45
CA GLN A 59 7.79 -17.87 -15.12
C GLN A 59 7.50 -16.53 -15.82
N GLU A 60 6.61 -15.71 -15.25
CA GLU A 60 6.33 -14.38 -15.74
C GLU A 60 7.57 -13.49 -15.65
N THR A 61 7.76 -12.63 -16.65
CA THR A 61 8.94 -11.77 -16.74
C THR A 61 8.54 -10.33 -17.10
N GLY A 62 9.52 -9.43 -17.02
CA GLY A 62 9.33 -8.02 -17.28
C GLY A 62 8.82 -7.27 -16.05
N ILE A 63 8.20 -6.11 -16.30
CA ILE A 63 7.89 -5.14 -15.25
C ILE A 63 6.40 -5.19 -14.92
N TYR A 64 6.08 -5.24 -13.62
CA TYR A 64 4.73 -5.13 -13.09
C TYR A 64 4.66 -4.04 -12.01
N ASN A 65 3.65 -3.17 -12.11
CA ASN A 65 3.31 -2.25 -11.02
C ASN A 65 2.63 -3.06 -9.93
N PHE A 66 3.28 -3.20 -8.78
CA PHE A 66 2.93 -4.18 -7.76
C PHE A 66 2.25 -3.54 -6.56
N THR A 67 1.11 -2.91 -6.84
CA THR A 67 0.26 -2.22 -5.87
C THR A 67 -1.17 -2.71 -6.04
N ASN A 68 -1.99 -2.60 -5.00
CA ASN A 68 -3.41 -2.87 -5.14
C ASN A 68 -4.03 -1.83 -6.09
N PRO A 69 -5.08 -2.20 -6.85
CA PRO A 69 -5.83 -1.26 -7.68
C PRO A 69 -6.36 -0.09 -6.85
N GLY A 70 -6.30 1.11 -7.42
CA GLY A 70 -6.77 2.33 -6.76
C GLY A 70 -5.67 3.14 -6.10
N ALA A 71 -6.10 4.10 -5.30
CA ALA A 71 -5.24 4.97 -4.52
C ALA A 71 -5.99 5.36 -3.24
N ILE A 72 -5.26 5.48 -2.14
CA ILE A 72 -5.82 5.83 -0.84
C ILE A 72 -4.96 6.91 -0.19
N SER A 73 -5.61 7.84 0.49
CA SER A 73 -4.99 8.96 1.17
C SER A 73 -4.51 8.58 2.57
N HIS A 74 -3.69 9.44 3.18
CA HIS A 74 -3.23 9.18 4.55
C HIS A 74 -4.40 9.30 5.54
N ASN A 75 -5.32 10.26 5.32
CA ASN A 75 -6.49 10.42 6.18
C ASN A 75 -7.44 9.24 6.10
N GLU A 76 -7.66 8.69 4.90
CA GLU A 76 -8.48 7.50 4.71
C GLU A 76 -7.90 6.29 5.45
N VAL A 77 -6.58 6.07 5.34
CA VAL A 77 -5.90 5.00 6.08
C VAL A 77 -6.01 5.19 7.60
N LEU A 78 -5.78 6.41 8.11
CA LEU A 78 -5.86 6.71 9.54
C LEU A 78 -7.29 6.64 10.08
N ALA A 79 -8.29 6.98 9.27
CA ALA A 79 -9.70 6.83 9.62
C ALA A 79 -10.06 5.35 9.79
N LEU A 80 -9.67 4.50 8.83
CA LEU A 80 -9.87 3.05 8.94
C LEU A 80 -9.07 2.45 10.12
N PHE A 81 -7.84 2.91 10.34
CA PHE A 81 -7.03 2.47 11.48
C PHE A 81 -7.69 2.84 12.81
N LYS A 82 -8.28 4.03 12.90
CA LYS A 82 -9.07 4.46 14.06
C LYS A 82 -10.31 3.59 14.25
N GLU A 83 -11.06 3.35 13.17
CA GLU A 83 -12.30 2.57 13.19
C GLU A 83 -12.09 1.12 13.67
N TYR A 84 -11.09 0.43 13.12
CA TYR A 84 -10.90 -1.01 13.34
C TYR A 84 -9.87 -1.37 14.41
N VAL A 85 -8.83 -0.55 14.61
CA VAL A 85 -7.68 -0.94 15.45
C VAL A 85 -7.56 -0.07 16.71
N ARG A 86 -7.62 1.26 16.58
CA ARG A 86 -7.43 2.21 17.70
C ARG A 86 -8.48 3.33 17.73
N PRO A 87 -9.67 3.12 18.33
CA PRO A 87 -10.75 4.11 18.38
C PRO A 87 -10.37 5.46 18.97
N ASP A 88 -9.44 5.48 19.93
CA ASP A 88 -8.97 6.70 20.60
C ASP A 88 -7.86 7.43 19.83
N PHE A 89 -7.44 6.92 18.67
CA PHE A 89 -6.38 7.53 17.88
C PHE A 89 -6.81 8.87 17.28
N THR A 90 -5.93 9.86 17.38
CA THR A 90 -6.10 11.20 16.80
C THR A 90 -4.85 11.59 16.04
N TRP A 91 -5.02 12.30 14.93
CA TRP A 91 -3.93 12.85 14.13
C TRP A 91 -4.20 14.31 13.78
N LYS A 92 -3.15 14.99 13.28
CA LYS A 92 -3.24 16.38 12.80
C LYS A 92 -2.76 16.43 11.35
N ASN A 93 -3.34 17.32 10.56
CA ASN A 93 -2.91 17.55 9.18
C ASN A 93 -1.99 18.76 9.12
N PHE A 94 -1.08 18.78 8.13
CA PHE A 94 -0.36 20.00 7.78
C PHE A 94 -1.32 21.05 7.20
N THR A 95 -1.05 22.32 7.46
CA THR A 95 -1.66 23.39 6.66
C THR A 95 -0.99 23.44 5.28
N LEU A 96 -1.67 24.00 4.28
CA LEU A 96 -1.14 24.11 2.91
C LEU A 96 0.21 24.85 2.86
N GLU A 97 0.39 25.87 3.70
CA GLU A 97 1.64 26.64 3.80
C GLU A 97 2.79 25.87 4.47
N GLU A 98 2.48 24.97 5.40
CA GLU A 98 3.48 24.13 6.05
C GLU A 98 3.89 22.97 5.15
N GLN A 99 2.93 22.41 4.41
CA GLN A 99 3.15 21.33 3.46
C GLN A 99 4.18 21.73 2.39
N SER A 100 4.12 22.95 1.86
CA SER A 100 5.06 23.45 0.86
C SER A 100 6.49 23.63 1.40
N LYS A 101 6.63 23.94 2.70
CA LYS A 101 7.94 24.13 3.36
C LYS A 101 8.62 22.83 3.76
N VAL A 102 7.84 21.78 4.07
CA VAL A 102 8.35 20.49 4.54
C VAL A 102 8.72 19.57 3.37
N ILE A 103 8.07 19.71 2.21
CA ILE A 103 8.39 18.94 1.01
C ILE A 103 9.63 19.55 0.33
N LYS A 104 10.82 19.28 0.89
CA LYS A 104 12.12 19.71 0.31
C LYS A 104 12.45 19.07 -1.05
N ALA A 105 11.89 17.88 -1.30
CA ALA A 105 11.94 17.17 -2.56
C ALA A 105 10.54 16.61 -2.81
N GLY A 106 9.99 16.80 -4.01
CA GLY A 106 8.64 16.32 -4.34
C GLY A 106 8.50 14.84 -4.02
N ARG A 107 7.68 14.50 -3.01
CA ARG A 107 7.31 13.09 -2.78
C ARG A 107 6.57 12.63 -4.03
N SER A 108 6.96 11.48 -4.59
CA SER A 108 6.24 10.88 -5.71
C SER A 108 4.82 10.56 -5.24
N ASN A 109 3.86 11.41 -5.57
CA ASN A 109 2.44 11.11 -5.42
C ASN A 109 1.97 10.59 -6.76
N CYS A 110 1.68 9.31 -6.83
CA CYS A 110 1.40 8.65 -8.10
C CYS A 110 0.43 7.49 -7.89
N LYS A 111 -0.59 7.46 -8.74
CA LYS A 111 -1.43 6.30 -8.97
C LYS A 111 -0.76 5.45 -10.04
N LEU A 112 -0.36 4.24 -9.68
CA LEU A 112 0.18 3.29 -10.66
C LEU A 112 -0.97 2.60 -11.38
N ASP A 113 -0.82 2.40 -12.69
CA ASP A 113 -1.73 1.54 -13.45
C ASP A 113 -1.43 0.07 -13.16
N THR A 114 -2.40 -0.63 -12.57
CA THR A 114 -2.33 -2.03 -12.18
C THR A 114 -3.02 -2.95 -13.17
N THR A 115 -3.57 -2.44 -14.29
CA THR A 115 -4.32 -3.22 -15.29
C THR A 115 -3.55 -4.45 -15.76
N LYS A 116 -2.24 -4.30 -16.02
CA LYS A 116 -1.36 -5.42 -16.41
C LYS A 116 -1.31 -6.51 -15.33
N LEU A 117 -1.16 -6.11 -14.05
CA LEU A 117 -1.07 -7.04 -12.93
C LEU A 117 -2.40 -7.77 -12.73
N VAL A 118 -3.51 -7.02 -12.67
CA VAL A 118 -4.85 -7.56 -12.44
C VAL A 118 -5.24 -8.54 -13.53
N ASN A 119 -5.08 -8.17 -14.80
CA ASN A 119 -5.42 -9.05 -15.91
C ASN A 119 -4.60 -10.35 -15.87
N LYS A 120 -3.29 -10.24 -15.59
CA LYS A 120 -2.41 -11.41 -15.54
C LYS A 120 -2.76 -12.35 -14.39
N LEU A 121 -3.06 -11.81 -13.21
CA LEU A 121 -3.45 -12.62 -12.06
C LEU A 121 -4.85 -13.23 -12.22
N ALA A 122 -5.76 -12.55 -12.93
CA ALA A 122 -7.06 -13.09 -13.28
C ALA A 122 -6.95 -14.32 -14.21
N GLU A 123 -5.97 -14.36 -15.11
CA GLU A 123 -5.68 -15.57 -15.93
C GLU A 123 -5.33 -16.79 -15.05
N TYR A 124 -4.82 -16.56 -13.84
CA TYR A 124 -4.47 -17.60 -12.86
C TYR A 124 -5.53 -17.81 -11.77
N GLY A 125 -6.70 -17.18 -11.89
CA GLY A 125 -7.77 -17.27 -10.90
C GLY A 125 -7.49 -16.54 -9.59
N TYR A 126 -6.56 -15.57 -9.60
CA TYR A 126 -6.22 -14.76 -8.42
C TYR A 126 -6.74 -13.32 -8.58
N GLU A 127 -7.64 -12.92 -7.68
CA GLU A 127 -8.19 -11.56 -7.66
C GLU A 127 -7.44 -10.68 -6.66
N VAL A 128 -7.05 -9.48 -7.10
CA VAL A 128 -6.41 -8.50 -6.22
C VAL A 128 -7.46 -7.49 -5.77
N PRO A 129 -7.74 -7.37 -4.46
CA PRO A 129 -8.72 -6.42 -3.95
C PRO A 129 -8.29 -4.98 -4.18
N GLU A 130 -9.27 -4.10 -4.43
CA GLU A 130 -9.07 -2.65 -4.45
C GLU A 130 -8.52 -2.18 -3.10
N ILE A 131 -7.70 -1.13 -3.12
CA ILE A 131 -6.89 -0.73 -1.97
C ILE A 131 -7.71 -0.46 -0.69
N HIS A 132 -8.92 0.09 -0.78
CA HIS A 132 -9.77 0.34 0.39
C HIS A 132 -10.27 -0.95 1.02
N GLU A 133 -10.74 -1.89 0.21
CA GLU A 133 -11.17 -3.21 0.69
C GLU A 133 -9.99 -4.01 1.26
N ALA A 134 -8.82 -3.91 0.61
CA ALA A 134 -7.58 -4.49 1.08
C ALA A 134 -7.16 -3.95 2.47
N TYR A 135 -7.26 -2.63 2.68
CA TYR A 135 -7.00 -2.00 3.97
C TYR A 135 -8.02 -2.39 5.05
N LYS A 136 -9.32 -2.46 4.72
CA LYS A 136 -10.34 -2.96 5.65
C LYS A 136 -10.01 -4.37 6.12
N GLY A 137 -9.72 -5.28 5.20
CA GLY A 137 -9.32 -6.65 5.53
C GLY A 137 -8.05 -6.70 6.37
N CYS A 138 -7.03 -5.91 6.02
CA CYS A 138 -5.80 -5.77 6.79
C CYS A 138 -6.08 -5.35 8.24
N PHE A 139 -6.87 -4.30 8.46
CA PHE A 139 -7.15 -3.80 9.80
C PHE A 139 -8.06 -4.72 10.61
N GLN A 140 -9.02 -5.40 9.97
CA GLN A 140 -9.82 -6.44 10.63
C GLN A 140 -8.94 -7.60 11.11
N ARG A 141 -7.97 -8.05 10.29
CA ARG A 141 -7.00 -9.07 10.70
C ARG A 141 -6.11 -8.59 11.86
N MET A 142 -5.64 -7.34 11.82
CA MET A 142 -4.88 -6.74 12.92
C MET A 142 -5.67 -6.70 14.23
N ALA A 143 -6.93 -6.27 14.17
CA ALA A 143 -7.83 -6.22 15.31
C ALA A 143 -8.08 -7.62 15.89
N ALA A 144 -8.34 -8.61 15.03
CA ALA A 144 -8.52 -10.00 15.42
C ALA A 144 -7.25 -10.61 16.05
N ALA A 145 -6.07 -10.20 15.60
CA ALA A 145 -4.78 -10.60 16.18
C ALA A 145 -4.47 -9.92 17.53
N GLY A 146 -5.37 -9.07 18.04
CA GLY A 146 -5.18 -8.36 19.30
C GLY A 146 -4.16 -7.22 19.22
N THR A 147 -3.84 -6.77 18.01
CA THR A 147 -2.95 -5.62 17.80
C THR A 147 -3.68 -4.36 18.27
N LYS A 148 -3.32 -3.86 19.47
CA LYS A 148 -3.87 -2.63 20.04
C LYS A 148 -2.85 -1.51 20.09
#